data_AF-A0A968G3P7-F1
#
_entry.id   AF-A0A968G3P7-F1
#
_cell.length_a   1.000
_cell.length_b   1.000
_cell.length_c   1.000
_cell.angle_alpha   90.00
_cell.angle_beta   90.00
_cell.angle_gamma   90.00
#
_symmetry.space_group_name_H-M   'P 1'
#
loop_
_entity.id
_entity.type
_entity.pdbx_description
1 polymer ?
#
loop_
_entity_poly.entity_id
_entity_poly.type
_entity_poly.pdbx_seq_one_letter_code
_entity_poly.pdbx_strand_id
1 'polypeptide(L)'
;AGMIPLQTLVQLSEHDHPPLSMYAISALGRNASPEAVKQLVKLLQQHRQGNLLFLETIIEALGETRSHKASAPLLELLGFRGGLIGRVLGRRQNSKESPEESEAAALREQVALPVIRALEKIEDPKAAEQIGEFLEHPNHLVRW
;
A
#
# COMPACT_ATOMS: atom_id res chain seq x y z
N ALA A 1 19.48 -17.01 18.79
CA ALA A 1 18.01 -17.14 18.65
C ALA A 1 17.72 -17.53 17.21
N GLY A 2 16.92 -18.58 16.99
CA GLY A 2 16.68 -19.13 15.65
C GLY A 2 15.98 -18.12 14.76
N MET A 3 16.68 -17.64 13.73
CA MET A 3 16.02 -16.86 12.69
C MET A 3 15.14 -17.80 11.87
N ILE A 4 13.85 -17.52 11.81
CA ILE A 4 12.94 -18.23 10.91
C ILE A 4 13.45 -17.97 9.47
N PRO A 5 13.71 -19.01 8.66
CA PRO A 5 14.19 -18.82 7.30
C PRO A 5 13.22 -17.98 6.47
N LEU A 6 13.73 -17.13 5.57
CA LEU A 6 12.91 -16.29 4.70
C LEU A 6 11.87 -17.12 3.92
N GLN A 7 12.28 -18.27 3.37
CA GLN A 7 11.39 -19.19 2.67
C GLN A 7 10.21 -19.65 3.54
N THR A 8 10.48 -19.93 4.82
CA THR A 8 9.44 -20.31 5.78
C THR A 8 8.50 -19.14 6.05
N LEU A 9 9.01 -17.90 6.19
CA LEU A 9 8.16 -16.72 6.34
C LEU A 9 7.29 -16.47 5.10
N VAL A 10 7.83 -16.66 3.90
CA VAL A 10 7.06 -16.56 2.65
C VAL A 10 5.92 -17.58 2.63
N GLN A 11 6.21 -18.85 2.95
CA GLN A 11 5.17 -19.89 3.04
C GLN A 11 4.11 -19.58 4.10
N LEU A 12 4.53 -19.15 5.29
CA LEU A 12 3.60 -18.83 6.37
C LEU A 12 2.75 -17.59 6.08
N SER A 13 3.26 -16.64 5.30
CA SER A 13 2.51 -15.43 4.91
C SER A 13 1.27 -15.71 4.08
N GLU A 14 1.20 -16.86 3.42
CA GLU A 14 0.07 -17.32 2.61
C GLU A 14 -0.78 -18.38 3.33
N HIS A 15 -0.50 -18.67 4.60
CA HIS A 15 -1.22 -19.68 5.36
C HIS A 15 -2.65 -19.23 5.71
N ASP A 16 -3.59 -20.17 5.68
CA ASP A 16 -5.02 -19.93 5.97
C ASP A 16 -5.32 -19.53 7.42
N HIS A 17 -4.32 -19.52 8.30
CA HIS A 17 -4.50 -19.22 9.72
C HIS A 17 -4.12 -17.75 9.96
N PRO A 18 -5.08 -16.82 10.13
CA PRO A 18 -4.80 -15.38 10.02
C PRO A 18 -3.74 -14.87 11.01
N PRO A 19 -3.74 -15.28 12.30
CA PRO A 19 -2.66 -14.88 13.21
C PRO A 19 -1.26 -15.32 12.75
N LEU A 20 -1.15 -16.47 12.09
CA LEU A 20 0.13 -17.03 11.66
C LEU A 20 0.64 -16.29 10.43
N SER A 21 -0.23 -16.02 9.46
CA SER A 21 0.11 -15.25 8.27
C SER A 21 0.43 -13.79 8.60
N MET A 22 -0.34 -13.14 9.48
CA MET A 22 -0.02 -11.77 9.94
C MET A 22 1.34 -11.68 10.66
N TYR A 23 1.68 -12.69 11.47
CA TYR A 23 3.00 -12.75 12.11
C TYR A 23 4.11 -12.89 11.06
N ALA A 24 3.92 -13.75 10.07
CA ALA A 24 4.87 -13.96 8.99
C ALA A 24 5.04 -12.69 8.13
N ILE A 25 3.95 -12.00 7.79
CA ILE A 25 3.95 -10.72 7.08
C ILE A 25 4.76 -9.67 7.84
N SER A 26 4.51 -9.53 9.14
CA SER A 26 5.26 -8.61 10.00
C SER A 26 6.76 -8.96 10.04
N ALA A 27 7.09 -10.25 10.14
CA ALA A 27 8.48 -10.72 10.12
C ALA A 27 9.17 -10.49 8.76
N LEU A 28 8.44 -10.59 7.64
CA LEU A 28 8.94 -10.21 6.31
C LEU A 28 9.26 -8.71 6.24
N GLY A 29 8.42 -7.86 6.85
CA GLY A 29 8.66 -6.42 6.96
C GLY A 29 10.00 -6.10 7.62
N ARG A 30 10.24 -6.70 8.79
CA ARG A 30 11.51 -6.55 9.53
C ARG A 30 12.70 -7.19 8.84
N ASN A 31 12.49 -8.25 8.08
CA ASN A 31 13.55 -8.90 7.31
C ASN A 31 14.07 -7.99 6.18
N ALA A 32 13.16 -7.25 5.52
CA ALA A 32 13.46 -6.23 4.51
C ALA A 32 14.30 -6.69 3.30
N SER A 33 14.53 -8.00 3.12
CA SER A 33 15.25 -8.50 1.94
C SER A 33 14.48 -8.18 0.66
N PRO A 34 15.15 -8.09 -0.51
CA PRO A 34 14.47 -7.84 -1.78
C PRO A 34 13.35 -8.84 -2.09
N GLU A 35 13.50 -10.10 -1.66
CA GLU A 35 12.50 -11.14 -1.81
C GLU A 35 11.34 -11.00 -0.82
N ALA A 36 11.59 -10.58 0.42
CA ALA A 36 10.54 -10.22 1.37
C ALA A 36 9.69 -9.04 0.85
N VAL A 37 10.33 -7.98 0.33
CA VAL A 37 9.64 -6.84 -0.28
C VAL A 37 8.78 -7.30 -1.45
N LYS A 38 9.31 -8.15 -2.34
CA LYS A 38 8.58 -8.70 -3.48
C LYS A 38 7.34 -9.48 -3.03
N GLN A 39 7.48 -10.29 -1.98
CA GLN A 39 6.35 -11.06 -1.43
C GLN A 39 5.30 -10.14 -0.80
N LEU A 40 5.70 -9.12 -0.03
CA LEU A 40 4.77 -8.16 0.56
C LEU A 40 4.00 -7.36 -0.51
N VAL A 41 4.67 -6.96 -1.60
CA VAL A 41 4.01 -6.29 -2.73
C VAL A 41 3.00 -7.22 -3.42
N LYS A 42 3.34 -8.51 -3.58
CA LYS A 42 2.41 -9.51 -4.11
C LYS A 42 1.16 -9.63 -3.22
N LEU A 43 1.35 -9.77 -1.91
CA LEU A 43 0.24 -9.87 -0.95
C LEU A 43 -0.65 -8.62 -0.97
N LEU A 44 -0.06 -7.43 -1.08
CA LEU A 44 -0.80 -6.17 -1.18
C LEU A 44 -1.77 -6.18 -2.36
N GLN A 45 -1.32 -6.68 -3.51
CA GLN A 45 -2.15 -6.77 -4.72
C GLN A 45 -3.27 -7.81 -4.57
N GLN A 46 -2.97 -8.96 -3.95
CA GLN A 46 -3.95 -10.04 -3.74
C GLN A 46 -5.05 -9.66 -2.74
N HIS A 47 -4.72 -8.88 -1.70
CA HIS A 47 -5.64 -8.54 -0.62
C HIS A 47 -6.26 -7.14 -0.74
N ARG A 48 -6.14 -6.48 -1.90
CA ARG A 48 -6.68 -5.12 -2.12
C ARG A 48 -8.18 -5.01 -1.85
N GLN A 49 -8.94 -6.06 -2.14
CA GLN A 49 -10.39 -6.15 -1.90
C GLN A 49 -10.73 -7.05 -0.70
N GLY A 50 -9.72 -7.41 0.08
CA GLY A 50 -9.84 -8.36 1.18
C GLY A 50 -10.14 -7.70 2.52
N ASN A 51 -9.80 -8.42 3.59
CA ASN A 51 -9.94 -7.92 4.96
C ASN A 51 -9.02 -6.72 5.22
N LEU A 52 -9.59 -5.60 5.68
CA LEU A 52 -8.86 -4.35 5.93
C LEU A 52 -7.71 -4.53 6.93
N LEU A 53 -7.91 -5.28 8.02
CA LEU A 53 -6.88 -5.53 9.03
C LEU A 53 -5.65 -6.24 8.41
N PHE A 54 -5.91 -7.18 7.50
CA PHE A 54 -4.85 -7.90 6.81
C PHE A 54 -4.09 -6.97 5.87
N LEU A 55 -4.82 -6.11 5.15
CA LEU A 55 -4.24 -5.11 4.25
C LEU A 55 -3.38 -4.09 5.01
N GLU A 56 -3.85 -3.60 6.16
CA GLU A 56 -3.09 -2.71 7.05
C GLU A 56 -1.79 -3.36 7.52
N THR A 57 -1.83 -4.65 7.87
CA THR A 57 -0.62 -5.39 8.28
C THR A 57 0.41 -5.46 7.15
N ILE A 58 -0.05 -5.68 5.91
CA ILE A 58 0.84 -5.69 4.73
C ILE A 58 1.42 -4.29 4.49
N ILE A 59 0.60 -3.24 4.57
CA ILE A 59 1.03 -1.85 4.40
C ILE A 59 2.08 -1.46 5.45
N GLU A 60 1.84 -1.81 6.71
CA GLU A 60 2.78 -1.55 7.79
C GLU A 60 4.10 -2.30 7.56
N ALA A 61 4.04 -3.59 7.21
CA ALA A 61 5.22 -4.39 6.91
C ALA A 61 6.02 -3.82 5.74
N LEU A 62 5.34 -3.33 4.68
CA LEU A 62 6.00 -2.63 3.56
C LEU A 62 6.73 -1.36 4.03
N GLY A 63 6.11 -0.57 4.91
CA GLY A 63 6.75 0.58 5.54
C GLY A 63 7.99 0.19 6.38
N GLU A 64 7.92 -0.92 7.13
CA GLU A 64 9.05 -1.44 7.91
C GLU A 64 10.23 -1.85 7.05
N THR A 65 10.00 -2.27 5.80
CA THR A 65 11.11 -2.63 4.89
C THR A 65 12.00 -1.43 4.51
N ARG A 66 11.47 -0.20 4.63
CA ARG A 66 12.09 1.05 4.13
C ARG A 66 12.57 0.98 2.67
N SER A 67 11.97 0.10 1.89
CA SER A 67 12.38 -0.13 0.50
C SER A 67 11.62 0.80 -0.43
N HIS A 68 12.32 1.60 -1.22
CA HIS A 68 11.69 2.46 -2.23
C HIS A 68 10.90 1.66 -3.28
N LYS A 69 11.14 0.34 -3.40
CA LYS A 69 10.33 -0.55 -4.25
C LYS A 69 8.88 -0.70 -3.76
N ALA A 70 8.62 -0.40 -2.49
CA ALA A 70 7.28 -0.41 -1.91
C ALA A 70 6.50 0.89 -2.17
N SER A 71 7.17 2.00 -2.52
CA SER A 71 6.54 3.30 -2.71
C SER A 71 5.47 3.29 -3.81
N ALA A 72 5.79 2.76 -5.00
CA ALA A 72 4.86 2.76 -6.12
C ALA A 72 3.57 1.96 -5.85
N PRO A 73 3.63 0.71 -5.34
CA PRO A 73 2.43 -0.04 -4.94
C PRO A 73 1.58 0.68 -3.89
N LEU A 74 2.20 1.35 -2.92
CA LEU A 74 1.51 2.12 -1.89
C LEU A 74 0.82 3.36 -2.47
N LEU A 75 1.50 4.10 -3.34
CA LEU A 75 0.92 5.24 -4.07
C LEU A 75 -0.27 4.80 -4.94
N GLU A 76 -0.21 3.63 -5.56
CA GLU A 76 -1.33 3.07 -6.34
C GLU A 76 -2.57 2.75 -5.49
N LEU A 77 -2.42 2.46 -4.19
CA LEU A 77 -3.55 2.32 -3.28
C LEU A 77 -4.26 3.65 -3.09
N LEU A 78 -3.52 4.74 -2.97
CA LEU A 78 -4.06 6.10 -2.88
C LEU A 78 -4.64 6.60 -4.21
N GLY A 79 -4.41 5.87 -5.31
CA GLY A 79 -4.91 6.22 -6.64
C GLY A 79 -3.90 6.91 -7.54
N PHE A 80 -2.65 7.07 -7.11
CA PHE A 80 -1.55 7.54 -7.97
C PHE A 80 -1.12 6.40 -8.89
N ARG A 81 -1.61 6.39 -10.14
CA ARG A 81 -1.12 5.48 -11.18
C ARG A 81 0.00 6.16 -11.94
N GLY A 82 1.18 5.54 -11.99
CA GLY A 82 2.36 6.06 -12.67
C GLY A 82 2.10 6.40 -14.13
N GLY A 83 2.01 7.69 -14.43
CA GLY A 83 1.79 8.24 -15.76
C GLY A 83 1.10 9.60 -15.71
N LEU A 84 1.34 10.43 -16.73
CA LEU A 84 0.75 11.77 -16.98
C LEU A 84 -0.80 11.86 -16.89
N ILE A 85 -1.47 10.74 -16.63
CA ILE A 85 -2.92 10.52 -16.55
C ILE A 85 -3.47 10.69 -15.12
N GLY A 86 -2.62 10.80 -14.08
CA GLY A 86 -3.06 11.24 -12.75
C GLY A 86 -3.76 12.61 -12.74
N ARG A 87 -3.42 13.48 -13.72
CA ARG A 87 -4.09 14.77 -13.95
C ARG A 87 -5.57 14.66 -14.33
N VAL A 88 -6.05 13.47 -14.69
CA VAL A 88 -7.44 13.24 -15.11
C VAL A 88 -8.36 12.86 -13.94
N LEU A 89 -7.83 12.40 -12.80
CA LEU A 89 -8.66 12.10 -11.62
C LEU A 89 -9.21 13.36 -10.92
N GLY A 90 -8.67 14.54 -11.23
CA GLY A 90 -9.30 15.83 -10.88
C GLY A 90 -10.46 16.24 -11.80
N ARG A 91 -10.76 15.51 -12.88
CA ARG A 91 -11.79 15.85 -13.87
C ARG A 91 -12.68 14.67 -14.25
N ARG A 92 -13.54 14.20 -13.34
CA ARG A 92 -14.82 13.60 -13.75
C ARG A 92 -15.90 13.51 -12.67
N GLN A 93 -16.22 14.62 -12.01
CA GLN A 93 -17.40 14.70 -11.12
C GLN A 93 -18.78 14.69 -11.83
N ASN A 94 -18.85 14.41 -13.15
CA ASN A 94 -20.10 14.51 -13.92
C ASN A 94 -20.42 13.26 -14.76
N SER A 95 -19.88 12.10 -14.40
CA SER A 95 -20.25 10.83 -15.04
C SER A 95 -20.56 9.87 -13.93
N LYS A 96 -21.78 9.31 -13.89
CA LYS A 96 -22.23 8.27 -12.95
C LYS A 96 -21.03 7.44 -12.49
N GLU A 97 -20.59 7.67 -11.25
CA GLU A 97 -19.47 6.93 -10.66
C GLU A 97 -19.83 5.44 -10.75
N SER A 98 -18.94 4.64 -11.32
CA SER A 98 -19.18 3.20 -11.35
C SER A 98 -19.10 2.66 -9.91
N PRO A 99 -19.82 1.58 -9.57
CA PRO A 99 -19.68 0.93 -8.28
C PRO A 99 -18.21 0.62 -7.93
N GLU A 100 -17.41 0.24 -8.93
CA GLU A 100 -15.98 -0.04 -8.78
C GLU A 100 -15.16 1.20 -8.39
N GLU A 101 -15.50 2.39 -8.93
CA GLU A 101 -14.84 3.65 -8.58
C GLU A 101 -15.21 4.09 -7.15
N SER A 102 -16.46 3.89 -6.75
CA SER A 102 -16.93 4.16 -5.39
C SER A 102 -16.26 3.25 -4.36
N GLU A 103 -16.12 1.95 -4.66
CA GLU A 103 -15.42 1.00 -3.79
C GLU A 103 -13.92 1.34 -3.69
N ALA A 104 -13.30 1.75 -4.80
CA ALA A 104 -11.91 2.19 -4.79
C ALA A 104 -11.71 3.48 -3.98
N ALA A 105 -12.67 4.41 -4.01
CA ALA A 105 -12.64 5.63 -3.19
C ALA A 105 -12.80 5.32 -1.69
N ALA A 106 -13.75 4.44 -1.32
CA ALA A 106 -13.93 4.01 0.06
C ALA A 106 -12.69 3.27 0.61
N LEU A 107 -12.08 2.41 -0.21
CA LEU A 107 -10.84 1.73 0.16
C LEU A 107 -9.71 2.74 0.39
N ARG A 108 -9.54 3.71 -0.52
CA ARG A 108 -8.52 4.78 -0.41
C ARG A 108 -8.64 5.51 0.91
N GLU A 109 -9.86 5.90 1.29
CA GLU A 109 -10.13 6.59 2.56
C GLU A 109 -9.70 5.74 3.76
N GLN A 110 -10.05 4.45 3.76
CA GLN A 110 -9.71 3.52 4.85
C GLN A 110 -8.20 3.29 4.98
N VAL A 111 -7.48 3.18 3.87
CA VAL A 111 -6.03 2.86 3.89
C VAL A 111 -5.12 4.10 3.84
N ALA A 112 -5.69 5.30 3.74
CA ALA A 112 -4.96 6.55 3.58
C ALA A 112 -3.86 6.73 4.64
N LEU A 113 -4.25 6.72 5.93
CA LEU A 113 -3.34 6.95 7.04
C LEU A 113 -2.26 5.85 7.17
N PRO A 114 -2.60 4.55 7.13
CA PRO A 114 -1.58 3.49 7.10
C PRO A 114 -0.58 3.65 5.95
N VAL A 115 -1.06 3.98 4.75
CA VAL A 115 -0.20 4.17 3.58
C VAL A 115 0.71 5.38 3.74
N ILE A 116 0.19 6.52 4.19
CA ILE A 116 1.00 7.73 4.43
C ILE A 116 2.10 7.44 5.46
N ARG A 117 1.78 6.76 6.57
CA ARG A 117 2.78 6.36 7.57
C ARG A 117 3.82 5.39 7.01
N ALA A 118 3.40 4.45 6.16
CA ALA A 118 4.32 3.54 5.50
C ALA A 118 5.26 4.28 4.54
N LEU A 119 4.74 5.23 3.77
CA LEU A 119 5.53 6.09 2.87
C LEU A 119 6.48 7.00 3.64
N GLU A 120 6.04 7.55 4.78
CA GLU A 120 6.90 8.30 5.71
C GLU A 120 8.06 7.43 6.20
N LYS A 121 7.80 6.18 6.64
CA LYS A 121 8.85 5.23 7.04
C LYS A 121 9.83 4.90 5.90
N ILE A 122 9.35 4.90 4.65
CA ILE A 122 10.18 4.58 3.46
C ILE A 122 11.09 5.75 3.07
N GLU A 123 10.68 7.00 3.32
CA GLU A 123 11.46 8.21 3.03
C GLU A 123 11.85 8.35 1.54
N ASP A 124 11.02 7.85 0.61
CA ASP A 124 11.27 7.98 -0.83
C ASP A 124 10.91 9.39 -1.34
N PRO A 125 11.89 10.21 -1.77
CA PRO A 125 11.64 11.59 -2.19
C PRO A 125 10.71 11.68 -3.40
N LYS A 126 10.68 10.67 -4.28
CA LYS A 126 9.76 10.65 -5.43
C LYS A 126 8.32 10.45 -5.01
N ALA A 127 8.10 9.67 -3.94
CA ALA A 127 6.77 9.50 -3.37
C ALA A 127 6.31 10.78 -2.67
N ALA A 128 7.21 11.45 -1.95
CA ALA A 128 6.94 12.72 -1.32
C ALA A 128 6.55 13.81 -2.34
N GLU A 129 7.23 13.88 -3.49
CA GLU A 129 6.90 14.82 -4.58
C GLU A 129 5.48 14.60 -5.11
N GLN A 130 5.10 13.34 -5.40
CA GLN A 130 3.76 13.02 -5.89
C GLN A 130 2.64 13.34 -4.88
N ILE A 131 2.89 13.09 -3.59
CA ILE A 131 1.94 13.45 -2.53
C ILE A 131 1.85 14.97 -2.37
N GLY A 132 2.99 15.67 -2.42
CA GLY A 132 3.07 17.13 -2.28
C GLY A 132 2.25 17.88 -3.34
N GLU A 133 2.39 17.50 -4.61
CA GLU A 133 1.57 18.06 -5.72
C GLU A 133 0.06 17.93 -5.46
N PHE A 134 -0.33 16.87 -4.76
CA PHE A 134 -1.72 16.53 -4.50
C PHE A 134 -2.28 17.27 -3.28
N LEU A 135 -1.50 17.40 -2.20
CA LEU A 135 -1.83 18.24 -1.04
C LEU A 135 -1.94 19.72 -1.42
N GLU A 136 -1.25 20.15 -2.47
CA GLU A 136 -1.34 21.51 -3.01
C GLU A 136 -2.46 21.69 -4.06
N HIS A 137 -3.25 20.65 -4.37
CA HIS A 137 -4.23 20.72 -5.46
C HIS A 137 -5.45 21.62 -5.12
N PRO A 138 -5.88 22.59 -5.94
CA PRO A 138 -6.90 23.58 -5.57
C PRO A 138 -8.28 23.00 -5.21
N ASN A 139 -8.59 21.78 -5.60
CA ASN A 139 -9.84 21.08 -5.24
C ASN A 139 -9.71 20.42 -3.85
N HIS A 140 -10.53 20.83 -2.89
CA HIS A 140 -10.58 20.31 -1.51
C HIS A 140 -11.11 18.88 -1.40
N LEU A 141 -11.67 18.31 -2.47
CA LEU A 141 -12.02 16.88 -2.54
C LEU A 141 -10.84 16.04 -3.05
N VAL A 142 -9.82 16.71 -3.56
CA VAL A 142 -8.54 16.13 -3.99
C VAL A 142 -7.51 16.33 -2.88
N ARG A 143 -7.54 17.43 -2.13
CA ARG A 143 -6.79 17.54 -0.88
C ARG A 143 -7.50 16.71 0.19
N TRP A 144 -6.86 15.66 0.68
CA TRP A 144 -7.39 14.87 1.79
C TRP A 144 -7.01 15.55 3.11
#